data_AF-A0A847RB86-F1
#
_entry.id   AF-A0A847RB86-F1
#
_cell.length_a   1.000
_cell.length_b   1.000
_cell.length_c   1.000
_cell.angle_alpha   90.00
_cell.angle_beta   90.00
_cell.angle_gamma   90.00
#
_symmetry.space_group_name_H-M   'P 1'
#
loop_
_entity.id
_entity.type
_entity.pdbx_description
1 polymer ?
#
loop_
_entity_poly.entity_id
_entity_poly.type
_entity_poly.pdbx_seq_one_letter_code
_entity_poly.pdbx_strand_id
1 'polypeptide(L)'
;MKVNIIELLSWRDRRAVGQGGELLSADGLFINKRHQGAFGLCFADAPEIAVDEFITPERYQEAIDFTGDEATEDYFFLAEILLNTFQYQKKKQVVNQRLKLFCLKQIIFQQQHDTMQLARLFHFLLFFHPCSEDYIERFSLSKDGFLYKGAPVDIPSIIATLFDYFINHKSQSPSPDDFSKEHLSVSKALVLDTLKLMLPHETQVTYEVPGKDTSILLATIFSQPQAFFDLYHNKRAEFFRLLKESLPLYSVRSWDDDPDTQASTYYGTTKKDSIEAYFSRPVRVIRRKKYLVEFFVDMYVFYILSHPDGVRTMLDVVEEGDVFRQQLLTVLFSHPFFNADARVELIKSGVYKQLPEGHWKDQINKMAAGMKD
;
A
#
# COMPACT_ATOMS: atom_id res chain seq x y z
N MET A 1 -16.63 17.53 14.77
CA MET A 1 -16.05 17.49 13.41
C MET A 1 -16.09 16.04 12.92
N LYS A 2 -16.73 15.73 11.79
CA LYS A 2 -16.86 14.34 11.30
C LYS A 2 -15.96 14.16 10.07
N VAL A 3 -14.80 13.55 10.27
CA VAL A 3 -13.89 13.23 9.17
C VAL A 3 -14.40 11.97 8.47
N ASN A 4 -14.55 11.99 7.15
CA ASN A 4 -14.94 10.82 6.38
C ASN A 4 -13.70 10.18 5.73
N ILE A 5 -13.21 9.11 6.33
CA ILE A 5 -12.00 8.43 5.87
C ILE A 5 -12.15 7.80 4.47
N ILE A 6 -13.36 7.39 4.08
CA ILE A 6 -13.64 6.85 2.73
C ILE A 6 -13.55 7.94 1.67
N GLU A 7 -14.03 9.15 1.99
CA GLU A 7 -13.87 10.33 1.14
C GLU A 7 -12.39 10.67 0.98
N LEU A 8 -11.62 10.56 2.06
CA LEU A 8 -10.18 10.81 2.04
C LEU A 8 -9.40 9.81 1.18
N LEU A 9 -9.72 8.51 1.29
CA LEU A 9 -9.17 7.46 0.42
C LEU A 9 -9.48 7.74 -1.05
N SER A 10 -10.74 8.08 -1.35
CA SER A 10 -11.19 8.39 -2.71
C SER A 10 -10.45 9.60 -3.29
N TRP A 11 -10.19 10.61 -2.47
CA TRP A 11 -9.44 11.78 -2.89
C TRP A 11 -7.96 11.49 -3.15
N ARG A 12 -7.33 10.68 -2.30
CA ARG A 12 -5.96 10.18 -2.53
C ARG A 12 -5.88 9.51 -3.89
N ASP A 13 -6.83 8.64 -4.23
CA ASP A 13 -6.91 7.98 -5.54
C ASP A 13 -7.05 8.98 -6.69
N ARG A 14 -7.94 9.98 -6.56
CA ARG A 14 -8.11 11.06 -7.54
C ARG A 14 -6.81 11.83 -7.77
N ARG A 15 -6.00 12.08 -6.73
CA ARG A 15 -4.68 12.71 -6.87
C ARG A 15 -3.66 11.84 -7.57
N ALA A 16 -3.61 10.54 -7.25
CA ALA A 16 -2.69 9.60 -7.90
C ALA A 16 -2.87 9.60 -9.43
N VAL A 17 -4.10 9.79 -9.91
CA VAL A 17 -4.39 9.89 -11.36
C VAL A 17 -4.24 11.30 -11.95
N GLY A 18 -3.90 12.30 -11.12
CA GLY A 18 -3.61 13.67 -11.53
C GLY A 18 -4.83 14.60 -11.58
N GLN A 19 -5.95 14.28 -10.91
CA GLN A 19 -7.08 15.21 -10.83
C GLN A 19 -6.71 16.45 -10.00
N GLY A 20 -7.06 17.62 -10.56
CA GLY A 20 -7.03 18.92 -9.89
C GLY A 20 -8.29 19.15 -9.04
N GLY A 21 -8.32 20.24 -8.28
CA GLY A 21 -9.45 20.64 -7.43
C GLY A 21 -9.02 20.86 -5.98
N GLU A 22 -9.69 21.77 -5.27
CA GLU A 22 -9.57 21.94 -3.81
C GLU A 22 -10.54 20.98 -3.13
N LEU A 23 -10.17 20.45 -1.97
CA LEU A 23 -11.13 19.76 -1.10
C LEU A 23 -11.79 20.85 -0.25
N LEU A 24 -13.06 21.12 -0.50
CA LEU A 24 -13.94 21.79 0.44
C LEU A 24 -15.26 21.00 0.44
N SER A 25 -15.47 20.17 1.45
CA SER A 25 -16.81 19.91 1.95
C SER A 25 -16.88 20.57 3.32
N ALA A 26 -17.66 21.66 3.41
CA ALA A 26 -18.15 22.47 4.54
C ALA A 26 -17.35 22.67 5.86
N ASP A 27 -16.47 21.77 6.28
CA ASP A 27 -15.91 21.70 7.64
C ASP A 27 -14.36 21.70 7.68
N GLY A 28 -13.70 22.31 6.67
CA GLY A 28 -12.34 22.86 6.79
C GLY A 28 -11.24 21.90 7.23
N LEU A 29 -10.82 20.95 6.37
CA LEU A 29 -9.74 20.02 6.73
C LEU A 29 -8.60 19.85 5.74
N PHE A 30 -8.61 20.46 4.55
CA PHE A 30 -7.60 20.11 3.54
C PHE A 30 -7.24 21.27 2.62
N ILE A 31 -6.11 21.90 2.86
CA ILE A 31 -5.48 22.76 1.86
C ILE A 31 -4.35 21.98 1.19
N ASN A 32 -4.50 21.76 -0.12
CA ASN A 32 -3.43 21.21 -0.95
C ASN A 32 -2.32 22.25 -1.09
N LYS A 33 -1.22 22.09 -0.35
CA LYS A 33 0.02 22.75 -0.70
C LYS A 33 0.56 22.15 -2.00
N ARG A 34 0.31 22.84 -3.13
CA ARG A 34 0.97 22.58 -4.42
C ARG A 34 2.47 22.92 -4.35
N HIS A 35 3.25 22.26 -3.50
CA HIS A 35 4.70 22.29 -3.60
C HIS A 35 5.12 21.23 -4.60
N GLN A 36 5.36 21.65 -5.85
CA GLN A 36 5.96 20.81 -6.89
C GLN A 36 5.16 19.52 -7.22
N GLY A 37 3.90 19.46 -6.77
CA GLY A 37 2.95 18.39 -6.98
C GLY A 37 3.04 17.20 -6.04
N ALA A 38 3.66 17.36 -4.87
CA ALA A 38 3.31 16.56 -3.70
C ALA A 38 1.98 17.06 -3.08
N PHE A 39 1.39 16.26 -2.22
CA PHE A 39 0.24 16.56 -1.38
C PHE A 39 0.45 15.95 0.01
N GLY A 40 0.29 16.78 1.03
CA GLY A 40 0.10 16.37 2.41
C GLY A 40 -1.31 16.71 2.87
N LEU A 41 -1.83 15.95 3.83
CA LEU A 41 -2.99 16.39 4.61
C LEU A 41 -2.51 17.55 5.48
N CYS A 42 -3.15 18.71 5.39
CA CYS A 42 -2.82 19.86 6.22
C CYS A 42 -4.08 20.36 6.92
N PHE A 43 -3.92 20.95 8.10
CA PHE A 43 -5.03 21.60 8.80
C PHE A 43 -5.53 22.82 8.00
N ALA A 44 -6.82 23.14 8.07
CA ALA A 44 -7.35 24.25 7.28
C ALA A 44 -7.00 25.62 7.86
N ASP A 45 -6.92 25.71 9.17
CA ASP A 45 -6.50 26.89 9.93
C ASP A 45 -4.97 27.04 9.99
N ALA A 46 -4.23 25.95 9.75
CA ALA A 46 -2.77 25.94 9.58
C ALA A 46 -2.36 25.13 8.32
N PRO A 47 -2.60 25.65 7.10
CA PRO A 47 -2.30 24.96 5.84
C PRO A 47 -0.82 24.64 5.66
N GLU A 48 0.04 25.26 6.45
CA GLU A 48 1.46 25.02 6.48
C GLU A 48 1.92 23.79 7.22
N ILE A 49 1.04 23.25 8.05
CA ILE A 49 1.33 22.18 8.99
C ILE A 49 0.66 20.91 8.49
N ALA A 50 1.46 19.88 8.24
CA ALA A 50 0.93 18.59 7.83
C ALA A 50 0.41 17.80 9.04
N VAL A 51 -0.61 16.96 8.83
CA VAL A 51 -1.26 16.19 9.91
C VAL A 51 -0.29 15.18 10.55
N ASP A 52 0.67 14.66 9.81
CA ASP A 52 1.70 13.75 10.29
C ASP A 52 2.89 14.46 10.96
N GLU A 53 3.10 15.76 10.71
CA GLU A 53 4.15 16.55 11.39
C GLU A 53 3.89 16.68 12.91
N PHE A 54 2.69 16.33 13.38
CA PHE A 54 2.41 16.25 14.81
C PHE A 54 3.24 15.17 15.51
N ILE A 55 3.58 14.09 14.80
CA ILE A 55 4.29 12.95 15.39
C ILE A 55 5.79 13.21 15.29
N THR A 56 6.41 13.50 16.44
CA THR A 56 7.84 13.83 16.54
C THR A 56 8.53 12.98 17.61
N PRO A 57 9.86 12.75 17.52
CA PRO A 57 10.67 12.06 18.54
C PRO A 57 10.39 12.54 19.98
N GLU A 58 10.18 13.85 20.16
CA GLU A 58 9.87 14.43 21.47
C GLU A 58 8.51 13.95 22.00
N ARG A 59 7.52 13.77 21.12
CA ARG A 59 6.22 13.21 21.48
C ARG A 59 6.30 11.72 21.79
N TYR A 60 7.15 10.97 21.10
CA TYR A 60 7.43 9.58 21.46
C TYR A 60 7.95 9.47 22.89
N GLN A 61 8.95 10.29 23.25
CA GLN A 61 9.50 10.31 24.61
C GLN A 61 8.46 10.78 25.64
N GLU A 62 7.69 11.83 25.35
CA GLU A 62 6.62 12.30 26.23
C GLU A 62 5.54 11.23 26.47
N ALA A 63 5.23 10.41 25.44
CA ALA A 63 4.31 9.30 25.56
C ALA A 63 4.86 8.18 26.46
N ILE A 64 6.15 7.84 26.30
CA ILE A 64 6.85 6.87 27.13
C ILE A 64 6.88 7.36 28.59
N ASP A 65 7.26 8.62 28.82
CA ASP A 65 7.36 9.21 30.16
C ASP A 65 6.00 9.24 30.87
N PHE A 66 4.91 9.46 30.12
CA PHE A 66 3.55 9.44 30.65
C PHE A 66 3.06 8.03 31.03
N THR A 67 3.25 7.06 30.12
CA THR A 67 2.68 5.72 30.29
C THR A 67 3.58 4.78 31.09
N GLY A 68 4.88 5.07 31.14
CA GLY A 68 5.90 4.17 31.68
C GLY A 68 6.06 2.86 30.88
N ASP A 69 5.50 2.79 29.67
CA ASP A 69 5.45 1.58 28.84
C ASP A 69 6.10 1.84 27.48
N GLU A 70 7.18 1.10 27.19
CA GLU A 70 7.86 1.14 25.88
C GLU A 70 6.91 0.75 24.73
N ALA A 71 5.86 -0.05 24.97
CA ALA A 71 4.86 -0.38 23.95
C ALA A 71 4.09 0.85 23.45
N THR A 72 4.05 1.94 24.23
CA THR A 72 3.43 3.19 23.82
C THR A 72 4.09 3.83 22.61
N GLU A 73 5.41 3.71 22.49
CA GLU A 73 6.15 4.16 21.31
C GLU A 73 5.65 3.43 20.06
N ASP A 74 5.50 2.11 20.17
CA ASP A 74 5.03 1.26 19.08
C ASP A 74 3.62 1.65 18.63
N TYR A 75 2.70 1.91 19.58
CA TYR A 75 1.34 2.35 19.24
C TYR A 75 1.34 3.74 18.59
N PHE A 76 2.15 4.66 19.10
CA PHE A 76 2.24 6.00 18.53
C PHE A 76 2.84 5.97 17.12
N PHE A 77 3.80 5.10 16.86
CA PHE A 77 4.38 4.91 15.53
C PHE A 77 3.38 4.26 14.56
N LEU A 78 2.52 3.36 15.04
CA LEU A 78 1.39 2.88 14.25
C LEU A 78 0.47 4.03 13.82
N ALA A 79 0.19 5.01 14.70
CA ALA A 79 -0.59 6.19 14.33
C ALA A 79 0.08 7.01 13.21
N GLU A 80 1.41 7.15 13.24
CA GLU A 80 2.19 7.78 12.17
C GLU A 80 2.02 7.07 10.84
N ILE A 81 2.17 5.74 10.83
CA ILE A 81 2.02 4.92 9.62
C ILE A 81 0.63 5.13 9.00
N LEU A 82 -0.42 5.18 9.83
CA LEU A 82 -1.79 5.40 9.38
C LEU A 82 -2.00 6.80 8.78
N LEU A 83 -1.56 7.85 9.47
CA LEU A 83 -1.67 9.23 8.95
C LEU A 83 -0.88 9.41 7.66
N ASN A 84 0.33 8.86 7.59
CA ASN A 84 1.20 8.90 6.42
C ASN A 84 0.59 8.18 5.19
N THR A 85 -0.31 7.20 5.40
CA THR A 85 -0.94 6.44 4.30
C THR A 85 -1.78 7.32 3.37
N PHE A 86 -2.29 8.44 3.87
CA PHE A 86 -3.13 9.37 3.11
C PHE A 86 -2.34 10.43 2.35
N GLN A 87 -1.03 10.52 2.58
CA GLN A 87 -0.17 11.44 1.84
C GLN A 87 0.12 10.95 0.42
N TYR A 88 0.53 11.88 -0.44
CA TYR A 88 1.00 11.57 -1.77
C TYR A 88 2.21 12.43 -2.14
N GLN A 89 3.37 11.81 -2.29
CA GLN A 89 4.59 12.49 -2.73
C GLN A 89 4.96 12.02 -4.14
N LYS A 90 5.51 12.92 -4.98
CA LYS A 90 5.90 12.61 -6.37
C LYS A 90 7.29 11.98 -6.53
N LYS A 91 8.11 11.98 -5.48
CA LYS A 91 9.52 11.53 -5.53
C LYS A 91 9.86 10.63 -4.34
N LYS A 92 10.86 9.78 -4.52
CA LYS A 92 11.49 8.82 -3.59
C LYS A 92 10.63 7.71 -2.96
N GLN A 93 9.30 7.83 -2.82
CA GLN A 93 8.47 6.80 -2.17
C GLN A 93 7.07 6.56 -2.79
N VAL A 94 6.83 7.05 -4.00
CA VAL A 94 5.50 6.98 -4.67
C VAL A 94 4.91 5.56 -4.64
N VAL A 95 5.76 4.55 -4.87
CA VAL A 95 5.25 3.18 -4.96
C VAL A 95 4.99 2.55 -3.60
N ASN A 96 5.85 2.79 -2.60
CA ASN A 96 5.58 2.35 -1.23
C ASN A 96 4.28 2.97 -0.72
N GLN A 97 4.07 4.26 -0.95
CA GLN A 97 2.80 4.92 -0.64
C GLN A 97 1.64 4.26 -1.39
N ARG A 98 1.78 4.01 -2.71
CA ARG A 98 0.76 3.35 -3.54
C ARG A 98 0.39 1.97 -2.98
N LEU A 99 1.38 1.13 -2.69
CA LEU A 99 1.21 -0.22 -2.17
C LEU A 99 0.70 -0.23 -0.72
N LYS A 100 1.12 0.74 0.10
CA LYS A 100 0.56 0.97 1.45
C LYS A 100 -0.95 1.27 1.37
N LEU A 101 -1.36 2.19 0.48
CA LEU A 101 -2.79 2.43 0.26
C LEU A 101 -3.50 1.20 -0.28
N PHE A 102 -2.88 0.45 -1.21
CA PHE A 102 -3.43 -0.81 -1.68
C PHE A 102 -3.73 -1.75 -0.50
N CYS A 103 -2.77 -1.96 0.40
CA CYS A 103 -2.95 -2.82 1.57
C CYS A 103 -4.10 -2.32 2.46
N LEU A 104 -4.12 -1.03 2.79
CA LEU A 104 -5.20 -0.42 3.59
C LEU A 104 -6.57 -0.65 2.95
N LYS A 105 -6.69 -0.40 1.64
CA LYS A 105 -7.94 -0.58 0.91
C LYS A 105 -8.39 -2.04 0.91
N GLN A 106 -7.47 -2.98 0.68
CA GLN A 106 -7.79 -4.41 0.71
C GLN A 106 -8.20 -4.87 2.13
N ILE A 107 -7.56 -4.37 3.18
CA ILE A 107 -7.97 -4.65 4.58
C ILE A 107 -9.41 -4.18 4.82
N ILE A 108 -9.74 -2.95 4.42
CA ILE A 108 -11.09 -2.38 4.59
C ILE A 108 -12.13 -3.15 3.75
N PHE A 109 -11.74 -3.64 2.57
CA PHE A 109 -12.62 -4.42 1.70
C PHE A 109 -12.89 -5.86 2.17
N GLN A 110 -11.88 -6.55 2.73
CA GLN A 110 -11.90 -7.99 3.03
C GLN A 110 -12.61 -8.34 4.34
N GLN A 111 -13.85 -7.87 4.47
CA GLN A 111 -14.71 -8.07 5.62
C GLN A 111 -15.22 -9.53 5.76
N GLN A 112 -14.91 -10.42 4.81
CA GLN A 112 -15.28 -11.83 4.87
C GLN A 112 -14.08 -12.77 4.60
N HIS A 113 -13.61 -13.35 5.71
CA HIS A 113 -13.03 -14.70 5.88
C HIS A 113 -11.78 -15.13 5.05
N ASP A 114 -10.63 -14.51 5.31
CA ASP A 114 -9.35 -15.24 5.42
C ASP A 114 -8.41 -14.51 6.40
N THR A 115 -8.25 -15.06 7.61
CA THR A 115 -7.42 -14.47 8.67
C THR A 115 -5.94 -14.40 8.26
N MET A 116 -5.46 -15.32 7.42
CA MET A 116 -4.07 -15.34 6.97
C MET A 116 -3.79 -14.21 5.96
N GLN A 117 -4.74 -13.93 5.07
CA GLN A 117 -4.62 -12.81 4.13
C GLN A 117 -4.66 -11.46 4.85
N LEU A 118 -5.55 -11.31 5.83
CA LEU A 118 -5.66 -10.10 6.63
C LEU A 118 -4.35 -9.77 7.37
N ALA A 119 -3.76 -10.75 8.04
CA ALA A 119 -2.47 -10.59 8.71
C ALA A 119 -1.36 -10.18 7.72
N ARG A 120 -1.29 -10.83 6.55
CA ARG A 120 -0.31 -10.51 5.51
C ARG A 120 -0.49 -9.10 4.96
N LEU A 121 -1.73 -8.66 4.67
CA LEU A 121 -2.01 -7.30 4.22
C LEU A 121 -1.57 -6.27 5.26
N PHE A 122 -1.83 -6.53 6.54
CA PHE A 122 -1.44 -5.64 7.63
C PHE A 122 0.08 -5.58 7.79
N HIS A 123 0.77 -6.72 7.74
CA HIS A 123 2.24 -6.74 7.71
C HIS A 123 2.81 -5.94 6.53
N PHE A 124 2.25 -6.11 5.32
CA PHE A 124 2.68 -5.32 4.17
C PHE A 124 2.38 -3.82 4.33
N LEU A 125 1.27 -3.45 4.99
CA LEU A 125 0.96 -2.06 5.30
C LEU A 125 2.07 -1.41 6.14
N LEU A 126 2.54 -2.11 7.18
CA LEU A 126 3.65 -1.64 8.03
C LEU A 126 4.97 -1.64 7.26
N PHE A 127 5.26 -2.71 6.52
CA PHE A 127 6.47 -2.89 5.73
C PHE A 127 6.71 -1.77 4.72
N PHE A 128 5.68 -1.21 4.09
CA PHE A 128 5.83 -0.08 3.17
C PHE A 128 6.10 1.27 3.86
N HIS A 129 6.31 1.27 5.17
CA HIS A 129 6.85 2.39 5.93
C HIS A 129 8.26 2.02 6.42
N PRO A 130 9.24 2.96 6.45
CA PRO A 130 10.59 2.68 6.93
C PRO A 130 10.57 2.32 8.43
N CYS A 131 10.63 1.03 8.73
CA CYS A 131 10.62 0.49 10.09
C CYS A 131 11.40 -0.82 10.16
N SER A 132 11.78 -1.24 11.37
CA SER A 132 12.51 -2.50 11.57
C SER A 132 11.58 -3.71 11.38
N GLU A 133 12.16 -4.85 10.98
CA GLU A 133 11.43 -6.12 10.93
C GLU A 133 10.88 -6.49 12.31
N ASP A 134 11.66 -6.27 13.38
CA ASP A 134 11.24 -6.45 14.77
C ASP A 134 9.96 -5.69 15.12
N TYR A 135 9.77 -4.46 14.59
CA TYR A 135 8.56 -3.69 14.81
C TYR A 135 7.36 -4.34 14.09
N ILE A 136 7.55 -4.76 12.83
CA ILE A 136 6.51 -5.39 12.01
C ILE A 136 6.03 -6.70 12.68
N GLU A 137 6.96 -7.50 13.22
CA GLU A 137 6.65 -8.77 13.88
C GLU A 137 5.88 -8.63 15.19
N ARG A 138 5.95 -7.47 15.86
CA ARG A 138 5.18 -7.21 17.07
C ARG A 138 3.69 -7.11 16.78
N PHE A 139 3.29 -6.66 15.60
CA PHE A 139 1.90 -6.38 15.28
C PHE A 139 1.27 -7.46 14.39
N SER A 140 0.01 -7.75 14.64
CA SER A 140 -0.80 -8.55 13.72
C SER A 140 -2.26 -8.09 13.74
N LEU A 141 -2.97 -8.33 12.65
CA LEU A 141 -4.40 -8.07 12.54
C LEU A 141 -5.10 -9.37 12.18
N SER A 142 -6.10 -9.72 12.98
CA SER A 142 -6.95 -10.89 12.79
C SER A 142 -8.41 -10.46 12.67
N LYS A 143 -9.28 -11.44 12.36
CA LYS A 143 -10.74 -11.21 12.35
C LYS A 143 -11.27 -10.78 13.73
N ASP A 144 -10.58 -11.15 14.81
CA ASP A 144 -11.02 -10.91 16.19
C ASP A 144 -10.44 -9.59 16.75
N GLY A 145 -9.54 -8.94 16.00
CA GLY A 145 -8.91 -7.68 16.38
C GLY A 145 -7.40 -7.66 16.20
N PHE A 146 -6.78 -6.66 16.81
CA PHE A 146 -5.34 -6.44 16.79
C PHE A 146 -4.63 -7.32 17.83
N LEU A 147 -3.44 -7.78 17.47
CA LEU A 147 -2.52 -8.46 18.37
C LEU A 147 -1.21 -7.65 18.48
N TYR A 148 -0.66 -7.60 19.69
CA TYR A 148 0.67 -7.06 19.98
C TYR A 148 1.50 -8.12 20.72
N LYS A 149 2.67 -8.46 20.18
CA LYS A 149 3.54 -9.56 20.66
C LYS A 149 2.76 -10.87 20.87
N GLY A 150 1.81 -11.15 19.98
CA GLY A 150 0.94 -12.33 20.00
C GLY A 150 -0.26 -12.27 20.95
N ALA A 151 -0.42 -11.22 21.75
CA ALA A 151 -1.54 -11.06 22.67
C ALA A 151 -2.61 -10.09 22.12
N PRO A 152 -3.91 -10.35 22.32
CA PRO A 152 -4.97 -9.40 21.96
C PRO A 152 -4.80 -8.05 22.64
N VAL A 153 -5.00 -6.98 21.89
CA VAL A 153 -4.85 -5.61 22.38
C VAL A 153 -5.91 -4.68 21.77
N ASP A 154 -6.47 -3.78 22.59
CA ASP A 154 -7.38 -2.73 22.13
C ASP A 154 -6.59 -1.47 21.73
N ILE A 155 -5.94 -1.54 20.57
CA ILE A 155 -5.18 -0.42 20.00
C ILE A 155 -6.05 0.86 19.91
N PRO A 156 -7.31 0.84 19.42
CA PRO A 156 -8.15 2.03 19.40
C PRO A 156 -8.28 2.74 20.75
N SER A 157 -8.52 2.00 21.84
CA SER A 157 -8.66 2.62 23.17
C SER A 157 -7.34 3.17 23.70
N ILE A 158 -6.22 2.49 23.44
CA ILE A 158 -4.88 2.96 23.83
C ILE A 158 -4.55 4.26 23.11
N ILE A 159 -4.68 4.29 21.77
CA ILE A 159 -4.47 5.48 20.97
C ILE A 159 -5.38 6.63 21.42
N ALA A 160 -6.65 6.35 21.70
CA ALA A 160 -7.57 7.37 22.17
C ALA A 160 -7.07 8.03 23.46
N THR A 161 -6.61 7.21 24.42
CA THR A 161 -6.07 7.66 25.71
C THR A 161 -4.79 8.50 25.52
N LEU A 162 -3.89 8.08 24.63
CA LEU A 162 -2.65 8.82 24.34
C LEU A 162 -2.93 10.20 23.75
N PHE A 163 -3.82 10.28 22.74
CA PHE A 163 -4.19 11.57 22.17
C PHE A 163 -4.91 12.47 23.19
N ASP A 164 -5.79 11.92 24.04
CA ASP A 164 -6.45 12.69 25.11
C ASP A 164 -5.45 13.24 26.12
N TYR A 165 -4.42 12.47 26.46
CA TYR A 165 -3.33 12.96 27.30
C TYR A 165 -2.65 14.18 26.66
N PHE A 166 -2.21 14.08 25.40
CA PHE A 166 -1.56 15.20 24.70
C PHE A 166 -2.47 16.43 24.57
N ILE A 167 -3.76 16.23 24.27
CA ILE A 167 -4.74 17.32 24.17
C ILE A 167 -4.90 18.05 25.51
N ASN A 168 -4.97 17.30 26.61
CA ASN A 168 -5.17 17.87 27.94
C ASN A 168 -3.91 18.56 28.48
N HIS A 169 -2.73 18.05 28.15
CA HIS A 169 -1.44 18.54 28.64
C HIS A 169 -0.72 19.44 27.62
N LYS A 170 -1.34 19.78 26.47
CA LYS A 170 -0.72 20.59 25.42
C LYS A 170 -0.08 21.90 25.93
N SER A 171 -0.71 22.56 26.91
CA SER A 171 -0.20 23.80 27.50
C SER A 171 1.06 23.64 28.37
N GLN A 172 1.44 22.39 28.68
CA GLN A 172 2.60 22.03 29.52
C GLN A 172 3.72 21.38 28.70
N SER A 173 3.47 21.08 27.42
CA SER A 173 4.38 20.33 26.58
C SER A 173 5.52 21.22 26.04
N PRO A 174 6.78 20.74 26.05
CA PRO A 174 7.95 21.48 25.56
C PRO A 174 8.10 21.50 24.03
N SER A 175 7.38 20.63 23.29
CA SER A 175 7.33 20.63 21.82
C SER A 175 6.58 21.87 21.30
N PRO A 176 7.03 22.47 20.17
CA PRO A 176 6.66 23.83 19.76
C PRO A 176 5.15 24.08 19.68
N ASP A 177 4.80 25.36 19.73
CA ASP A 177 3.46 25.95 19.64
C ASP A 177 2.70 25.62 18.33
N ASP A 178 3.23 24.72 17.50
CA ASP A 178 2.81 24.52 16.11
C ASP A 178 1.42 23.85 15.99
N PHE A 179 0.97 23.07 16.98
CA PHE A 179 -0.32 22.36 16.90
C PHE A 179 -1.33 22.81 17.97
N SER A 180 -2.56 23.13 17.55
CA SER A 180 -3.69 23.40 18.44
C SER A 180 -4.30 22.11 18.99
N LYS A 181 -5.16 22.22 20.03
CA LYS A 181 -5.91 21.05 20.54
C LYS A 181 -6.86 20.50 19.47
N GLU A 182 -7.36 21.37 18.62
CA GLU A 182 -8.17 21.05 17.46
C GLU A 182 -7.37 20.20 16.46
N HIS A 183 -6.13 20.58 16.14
CA HIS A 183 -5.24 19.78 15.26
C HIS A 183 -5.02 18.36 15.80
N LEU A 184 -4.76 18.23 17.11
CA LEU A 184 -4.61 16.93 17.77
C LEU A 184 -5.89 16.10 17.70
N SER A 185 -7.04 16.75 17.90
CA SER A 185 -8.36 16.10 17.84
C SER A 185 -8.69 15.57 16.44
N VAL A 186 -8.29 16.30 15.40
CA VAL A 186 -8.41 15.87 13.99
C VAL A 186 -7.59 14.61 13.74
N SER A 187 -6.31 14.65 14.14
CA SER A 187 -5.36 13.53 13.97
C SER A 187 -5.86 12.29 14.70
N LYS A 188 -6.32 12.46 15.95
CA LYS A 188 -6.98 11.41 16.74
C LYS A 188 -8.16 10.79 15.97
N ALA A 189 -9.06 11.61 15.45
CA ALA A 189 -10.24 11.13 14.74
C ALA A 189 -9.87 10.31 13.49
N LEU A 190 -8.90 10.79 12.70
CA LEU A 190 -8.40 10.08 11.51
C LEU A 190 -7.83 8.70 11.86
N VAL A 191 -6.97 8.63 12.87
CA VAL A 191 -6.34 7.36 13.29
C VAL A 191 -7.40 6.39 13.81
N LEU A 192 -8.29 6.85 14.70
CA LEU A 192 -9.32 5.99 15.29
C LEU A 192 -10.31 5.47 14.26
N ASP A 193 -10.76 6.31 13.33
CA ASP A 193 -11.69 5.87 12.28
C ASP A 193 -11.01 4.90 11.30
N THR A 194 -9.72 5.10 11.01
CA THR A 194 -8.93 4.17 10.21
C THR A 194 -8.81 2.80 10.89
N LEU A 195 -8.44 2.76 12.17
CA LEU A 195 -8.33 1.53 12.95
C LEU A 195 -9.68 0.79 13.03
N LYS A 196 -10.78 1.51 13.24
CA LYS A 196 -12.13 0.92 13.27
C LYS A 196 -12.52 0.29 11.93
N LEU A 197 -12.20 0.93 10.81
CA LEU A 197 -12.51 0.37 9.49
C LEU A 197 -11.66 -0.86 9.14
N MET A 198 -10.51 -1.06 9.77
CA MET A 198 -9.72 -2.28 9.61
C MET A 198 -10.36 -3.49 10.30
N LEU A 199 -11.25 -3.24 11.27
CA LEU A 199 -11.99 -4.29 11.98
C LEU A 199 -13.27 -4.67 11.22
N PRO A 200 -13.82 -5.89 11.47
CA PRO A 200 -15.10 -6.30 10.90
C PRO A 200 -16.24 -5.31 11.21
N HIS A 201 -17.05 -5.04 10.22
CA HIS A 201 -18.19 -4.13 10.16
C HIS A 201 -19.25 -4.66 9.17
N GLU A 202 -20.51 -4.27 9.33
CA GLU A 202 -21.60 -4.86 8.54
C GLU A 202 -21.75 -4.26 7.13
N THR A 203 -21.15 -3.08 6.90
CA THR A 203 -21.36 -2.29 5.69
C THR A 203 -20.29 -2.56 4.64
N GLN A 204 -20.69 -3.02 3.46
CA GLN A 204 -19.75 -3.14 2.34
C GLN A 204 -19.24 -1.75 1.93
N VAL A 205 -17.92 -1.55 2.00
CA VAL A 205 -17.26 -0.34 1.50
C VAL A 205 -17.08 -0.45 -0.01
N THR A 206 -17.43 0.61 -0.73
CA THR A 206 -17.16 0.77 -2.17
C THR A 206 -16.31 2.00 -2.40
N TYR A 207 -15.28 1.91 -3.25
CA TYR A 207 -14.47 3.08 -3.61
C TYR A 207 -14.95 3.76 -4.87
N GLU A 208 -14.84 5.09 -4.88
CA GLU A 208 -15.17 5.88 -6.05
C GLU A 208 -14.12 5.71 -7.15
N VAL A 209 -14.60 5.49 -8.39
CA VAL A 209 -13.72 5.45 -9.55
C VAL A 209 -13.18 6.86 -9.81
N PRO A 210 -11.85 7.03 -9.95
CA PRO A 210 -11.28 8.36 -10.15
C PRO A 210 -11.52 8.88 -11.59
N GLY A 211 -12.64 9.58 -11.83
CA GLY A 211 -12.96 10.34 -13.06
C GLY A 211 -13.95 9.70 -14.05
N LYS A 212 -14.30 10.36 -15.16
CA LYS A 212 -15.26 9.84 -16.19
C LYS A 212 -14.61 8.78 -17.08
N ASP A 213 -15.15 7.56 -17.12
CA ASP A 213 -14.43 6.39 -17.64
C ASP A 213 -14.87 5.85 -19.02
N THR A 214 -13.96 5.12 -19.68
CA THR A 214 -14.17 4.35 -20.92
C THR A 214 -13.81 2.86 -20.80
N SER A 215 -13.26 2.36 -19.67
CA SER A 215 -12.93 0.94 -19.43
C SER A 215 -13.71 0.38 -18.24
N ILE A 216 -14.99 0.09 -18.49
CA ILE A 216 -15.98 -0.32 -17.48
C ILE A 216 -15.45 -1.41 -16.53
N LEU A 217 -14.76 -2.44 -17.06
CA LEU A 217 -14.34 -3.59 -16.24
C LEU A 217 -13.25 -3.28 -15.20
N LEU A 218 -12.20 -2.55 -15.56
CA LEU A 218 -11.13 -2.19 -14.61
C LEU A 218 -11.63 -1.21 -13.54
N ALA A 219 -12.52 -0.29 -13.92
CA ALA A 219 -13.19 0.60 -12.99
C ALA A 219 -14.08 -0.17 -12.01
N THR A 220 -14.83 -1.17 -12.49
CA THR A 220 -15.64 -2.06 -11.62
C THR A 220 -14.76 -2.85 -10.65
N ILE A 221 -13.66 -3.45 -11.11
CA ILE A 221 -12.74 -4.20 -10.22
C ILE A 221 -12.17 -3.28 -9.12
N PHE A 222 -11.83 -2.05 -9.46
CA PHE A 222 -11.28 -1.09 -8.51
C PHE A 222 -12.29 -0.67 -7.43
N SER A 223 -13.55 -0.47 -7.79
CA SER A 223 -14.61 -0.08 -6.84
C SER A 223 -15.19 -1.27 -6.07
N GLN A 224 -15.18 -2.45 -6.70
CA GLN A 224 -15.74 -3.71 -6.21
C GLN A 224 -14.77 -4.87 -6.48
N PRO A 225 -13.80 -5.13 -5.57
CA PRO A 225 -12.80 -6.19 -5.73
C PRO A 225 -13.38 -7.58 -5.92
N GLN A 226 -14.62 -7.84 -5.49
CA GLN A 226 -15.29 -9.11 -5.76
C GLN A 226 -15.34 -9.43 -7.28
N ALA A 227 -15.51 -8.40 -8.11
CA ALA A 227 -15.51 -8.55 -9.57
C ALA A 227 -14.18 -9.11 -10.11
N PHE A 228 -13.06 -8.94 -9.38
CA PHE A 228 -11.78 -9.57 -9.73
C PHE A 228 -11.86 -11.10 -9.61
N PHE A 229 -12.36 -11.59 -8.47
CA PHE A 229 -12.46 -13.02 -8.21
C PHE A 229 -13.49 -13.68 -9.14
N ASP A 230 -14.62 -13.01 -9.37
CA ASP A 230 -15.63 -13.48 -10.32
C ASP A 230 -15.06 -13.59 -11.74
N LEU A 231 -14.26 -12.62 -12.18
CA LEU A 231 -13.58 -12.65 -13.47
C LEU A 231 -12.56 -13.79 -13.55
N TYR A 232 -11.74 -13.97 -12.50
CA TYR A 232 -10.71 -15.00 -12.45
C TYR A 232 -11.29 -16.42 -12.46
N HIS A 233 -12.30 -16.69 -11.63
CA HIS A 233 -12.88 -18.03 -11.48
C HIS A 233 -13.90 -18.38 -12.56
N ASN A 234 -14.77 -17.44 -12.96
CA ASN A 234 -15.89 -17.74 -13.86
C ASN A 234 -15.61 -17.40 -15.32
N LYS A 235 -14.62 -16.53 -15.60
CA LYS A 235 -14.34 -16.02 -16.95
C LYS A 235 -12.83 -15.97 -17.24
N ARG A 236 -12.15 -17.08 -16.95
CA ARG A 236 -10.68 -17.20 -17.01
C ARG A 236 -10.06 -16.73 -18.34
N ALA A 237 -10.65 -17.06 -19.49
CA ALA A 237 -10.16 -16.58 -20.78
C ALA A 237 -10.21 -15.04 -20.91
N GLU A 238 -11.27 -14.42 -20.41
CA GLU A 238 -11.41 -12.96 -20.38
C GLU A 238 -10.41 -12.32 -19.40
N PHE A 239 -10.18 -12.95 -18.24
CA PHE A 239 -9.16 -12.53 -17.28
C PHE A 239 -7.77 -12.46 -17.91
N PHE A 240 -7.32 -13.55 -18.54
CA PHE A 240 -5.98 -13.60 -19.14
C PHE A 240 -5.84 -12.67 -20.35
N ARG A 241 -6.91 -12.47 -21.13
CA ARG A 241 -6.95 -11.45 -22.18
C ARG A 241 -6.75 -10.05 -21.59
N LEU A 242 -7.51 -9.69 -20.55
CA LEU A 242 -7.39 -8.40 -19.87
C LEU A 242 -5.99 -8.21 -19.26
N LEU A 243 -5.43 -9.26 -18.66
CA LEU A 243 -4.08 -9.25 -18.11
C LEU A 243 -3.01 -9.02 -19.18
N LYS A 244 -3.12 -9.69 -20.33
CA LYS A 244 -2.22 -9.49 -21.49
C LYS A 244 -2.29 -8.07 -22.05
N GLU A 245 -3.48 -7.45 -22.06
CA GLU A 245 -3.65 -6.05 -22.43
C GLU A 245 -3.13 -5.06 -21.38
N SER A 246 -3.07 -5.49 -20.12
CA SER A 246 -2.72 -4.65 -18.97
C SER A 246 -1.22 -4.64 -18.67
N LEU A 247 -0.53 -5.78 -18.73
CA LEU A 247 0.89 -5.89 -18.39
C LEU A 247 1.82 -4.88 -19.12
N PRO A 248 1.63 -4.56 -20.42
CA PRO A 248 2.45 -3.54 -21.09
C PRO A 248 2.34 -2.13 -20.47
N LEU A 249 1.24 -1.87 -19.74
CA LEU A 249 0.98 -0.60 -19.07
C LEU A 249 1.44 -0.61 -17.61
N TYR A 250 1.75 -1.79 -17.06
CA TYR A 250 2.32 -1.93 -15.73
C TYR A 250 3.74 -1.38 -15.74
N SER A 251 3.99 -0.41 -14.86
CA SER A 251 5.25 0.30 -14.84
C SER A 251 6.18 -0.32 -13.80
N VAL A 252 7.03 -1.24 -14.22
CA VAL A 252 8.26 -1.52 -13.47
C VAL A 252 9.17 -0.32 -13.67
N ARG A 253 9.07 0.66 -12.78
CA ARG A 253 10.06 1.72 -12.66
C ARG A 253 10.48 1.63 -11.24
N SER A 254 11.72 1.20 -10.97
CA SER A 254 12.84 2.14 -10.75
C SER A 254 14.12 1.30 -10.18
N TRP A 255 15.43 1.63 -10.27
CA TRP A 255 16.60 1.31 -9.35
C TRP A 255 17.68 2.46 -9.27
N ASP A 256 18.10 2.94 -8.07
CA ASP A 256 18.86 4.16 -7.64
C ASP A 256 18.09 5.20 -6.75
N ASP A 257 17.68 4.82 -5.55
CA ASP A 257 17.53 5.73 -4.38
C ASP A 257 18.00 4.94 -3.13
N ASP A 258 18.32 5.66 -2.05
CA ASP A 258 18.94 5.14 -0.81
C ASP A 258 18.30 3.81 -0.33
N PRO A 259 19.07 2.70 -0.23
CA PRO A 259 18.60 1.39 0.22
C PRO A 259 17.86 1.44 1.56
N ASP A 260 18.21 2.39 2.43
CA ASP A 260 17.64 2.54 3.77
C ASP A 260 16.21 3.10 3.75
N THR A 261 15.71 3.52 2.58
CA THR A 261 14.41 4.21 2.44
C THR A 261 13.35 3.41 1.68
N GLN A 262 13.65 2.18 1.23
CA GLN A 262 12.72 1.39 0.42
C GLN A 262 12.57 -0.06 0.89
N ALA A 263 11.31 -0.45 1.10
CA ALA A 263 10.92 -1.83 1.40
C ALA A 263 10.98 -2.77 0.18
N SER A 264 11.36 -2.29 -1.00
CA SER A 264 11.38 -3.12 -2.20
C SER A 264 12.49 -2.68 -3.14
N THR A 265 13.31 -3.63 -3.56
CA THR A 265 14.36 -3.51 -4.60
C THR A 265 13.75 -3.33 -5.99
N TYR A 266 12.65 -2.61 -6.10
CA TYR A 266 11.84 -2.51 -7.31
C TYR A 266 12.01 -1.20 -8.04
N TYR A 267 12.42 -0.19 -7.28
CA TYR A 267 12.26 1.20 -7.60
C TYR A 267 13.63 2.00 -7.40
N GLY A 268 13.88 3.11 -8.10
CA GLY A 268 15.07 3.94 -8.50
C GLY A 268 15.36 4.35 -10.03
N THR A 269 16.47 5.01 -10.37
CA THR A 269 16.58 5.81 -11.61
C THR A 269 17.27 5.27 -12.89
N THR A 270 18.04 4.16 -12.93
CA THR A 270 18.79 3.77 -14.14
C THR A 270 17.99 2.94 -15.16
N LYS A 271 17.96 3.39 -16.42
CA LYS A 271 17.34 2.67 -17.56
C LYS A 271 18.19 1.46 -17.96
N LYS A 272 17.62 0.24 -17.93
CA LYS A 272 18.21 -0.95 -18.57
C LYS A 272 17.39 -1.32 -19.81
N ASP A 273 17.94 -1.01 -20.98
CA ASP A 273 17.28 -1.23 -22.27
C ASP A 273 16.87 -2.70 -22.48
N SER A 274 17.63 -3.66 -21.94
CA SER A 274 17.31 -5.10 -22.02
C SER A 274 16.02 -5.50 -21.31
N ILE A 275 15.58 -4.75 -20.30
CA ILE A 275 14.33 -5.02 -19.55
C ILE A 275 13.20 -4.14 -20.10
N GLU A 276 13.49 -2.86 -20.38
CA GLU A 276 12.49 -1.94 -20.92
C GLU A 276 12.02 -2.32 -22.34
N ALA A 277 12.84 -3.03 -23.13
CA ALA A 277 12.44 -3.51 -24.45
C ALA A 277 11.20 -4.44 -24.44
N TYR A 278 10.93 -5.14 -23.33
CA TYR A 278 9.76 -6.01 -23.20
C TYR A 278 8.48 -5.24 -22.85
N PHE A 279 8.62 -4.06 -22.24
CA PHE A 279 7.50 -3.19 -21.95
C PHE A 279 7.48 -2.12 -23.03
N SER A 280 6.83 -2.41 -24.16
CA SER A 280 6.56 -1.45 -25.23
C SER A 280 5.72 -0.30 -24.67
N ARG A 281 6.33 0.62 -23.92
CA ARG A 281 5.62 1.68 -23.22
C ARG A 281 4.96 2.55 -24.28
N PRO A 282 3.62 2.65 -24.32
CA PRO A 282 2.96 3.58 -25.22
C PRO A 282 3.53 4.98 -24.98
N VAL A 283 3.78 5.73 -26.05
CA VAL A 283 4.33 7.09 -26.02
C VAL A 283 3.55 8.01 -25.05
N ARG A 284 2.27 7.72 -24.82
CA ARG A 284 1.44 8.31 -23.78
C ARG A 284 0.57 7.25 -23.10
N VAL A 285 0.88 6.89 -21.86
CA VAL A 285 -0.04 6.14 -21.00
C VAL A 285 -0.87 7.13 -20.19
N ILE A 286 -2.21 7.00 -20.25
CA ILE A 286 -3.13 7.77 -19.43
C ILE A 286 -2.92 7.36 -17.97
N ARG A 287 -2.54 8.31 -17.09
CA ARG A 287 -2.25 8.06 -15.66
C ARG A 287 -3.33 7.26 -14.95
N ARG A 288 -4.60 7.57 -15.22
CA ARG A 288 -5.75 6.82 -14.70
C ARG A 288 -5.74 5.35 -15.12
N LYS A 289 -5.62 5.07 -16.42
CA LYS A 289 -5.59 3.70 -16.93
C LYS A 289 -4.43 2.92 -16.31
N LYS A 290 -3.27 3.56 -16.20
CA LYS A 290 -2.11 2.99 -15.51
C LYS A 290 -2.43 2.63 -14.06
N TYR A 291 -3.04 3.54 -13.30
CA TYR A 291 -3.38 3.30 -11.88
C TYR A 291 -4.33 2.11 -11.69
N LEU A 292 -5.37 2.01 -12.53
CA LEU A 292 -6.31 0.88 -12.49
C LEU A 292 -5.64 -0.45 -12.89
N VAL A 293 -4.75 -0.41 -13.89
CA VAL A 293 -3.95 -1.57 -14.29
C VAL A 293 -3.03 -2.03 -13.17
N GLU A 294 -2.31 -1.10 -12.52
CA GLU A 294 -1.40 -1.44 -11.41
C GLU A 294 -2.18 -2.06 -10.27
N PHE A 295 -3.35 -1.51 -9.91
CA PHE A 295 -4.23 -2.12 -8.92
C PHE A 295 -4.68 -3.55 -9.30
N PHE A 296 -5.10 -3.77 -10.55
CA PHE A 296 -5.52 -5.07 -11.05
C PHE A 296 -4.38 -6.11 -11.04
N VAL A 297 -3.18 -5.72 -11.46
CA VAL A 297 -2.01 -6.60 -11.47
C VAL A 297 -1.56 -6.92 -10.05
N ASP A 298 -1.55 -5.93 -9.15
CA ASP A 298 -1.19 -6.16 -7.74
C ASP A 298 -2.16 -7.11 -7.04
N MET A 299 -3.47 -7.02 -7.34
CA MET A 299 -4.46 -8.00 -6.86
C MET A 299 -4.11 -9.42 -7.33
N TYR A 300 -3.73 -9.59 -8.60
CA TYR A 300 -3.35 -10.90 -9.12
C TYR A 300 -2.08 -11.45 -8.48
N VAL A 301 -1.07 -10.60 -8.30
CA VAL A 301 0.16 -11.01 -7.61
C VAL A 301 -0.11 -11.40 -6.17
N PHE A 302 -0.86 -10.57 -5.43
CA PHE A 302 -1.13 -10.81 -4.02
C PHE A 302 -2.04 -12.03 -3.79
N TYR A 303 -3.21 -12.10 -4.43
CA TYR A 303 -4.21 -13.12 -4.13
C TYR A 303 -3.99 -14.45 -4.82
N ILE A 304 -3.42 -14.45 -6.04
CA ILE A 304 -3.30 -15.68 -6.82
C ILE A 304 -1.86 -16.14 -6.87
N LEU A 305 -0.95 -15.28 -7.33
CA LEU A 305 0.41 -15.71 -7.63
C LEU A 305 1.31 -15.78 -6.41
N SER A 306 0.89 -15.28 -5.25
CA SER A 306 1.64 -15.51 -4.01
C SER A 306 1.53 -16.97 -3.49
N HIS A 307 0.73 -17.80 -4.17
CA HIS A 307 0.56 -19.23 -3.87
C HIS A 307 1.13 -20.11 -4.99
N PRO A 308 1.82 -21.23 -4.67
CA PRO A 308 2.38 -22.14 -5.67
C PRO A 308 1.36 -22.66 -6.69
N ASP A 309 0.14 -22.98 -6.28
CA ASP A 309 -0.90 -23.47 -7.20
C ASP A 309 -1.35 -22.41 -8.20
N GLY A 310 -1.41 -21.15 -7.78
CA GLY A 310 -1.67 -20.02 -8.67
C GLY A 310 -0.56 -19.86 -9.71
N VAL A 311 0.70 -20.06 -9.30
CA VAL A 311 1.85 -20.08 -10.21
C VAL A 311 1.74 -21.21 -11.24
N ARG A 312 1.47 -22.45 -10.82
CA ARG A 312 1.29 -23.60 -11.74
C ARG A 312 0.17 -23.34 -12.74
N THR A 313 -0.98 -22.91 -12.23
CA THR A 313 -2.18 -22.55 -13.00
C THR A 313 -1.90 -21.47 -14.04
N MET A 314 -1.02 -20.51 -13.72
CA MET A 314 -0.56 -19.48 -14.65
C MET A 314 0.36 -20.07 -15.73
N LEU A 315 1.33 -20.90 -15.34
CA LEU A 315 2.27 -21.52 -16.27
C LEU A 315 1.58 -22.44 -17.30
N ASP A 316 0.48 -23.09 -16.92
CA ASP A 316 -0.31 -23.95 -17.82
C ASP A 316 -1.08 -23.16 -18.89
N VAL A 317 -1.42 -21.89 -18.62
CA VAL A 317 -2.21 -21.04 -19.52
C VAL A 317 -1.32 -20.18 -20.40
N VAL A 318 -0.15 -19.80 -19.91
CA VAL A 318 0.74 -18.88 -20.61
C VAL A 318 1.77 -19.65 -21.44
N GLU A 319 1.54 -19.65 -22.75
CA GLU A 319 2.39 -20.34 -23.73
C GLU A 319 3.88 -19.96 -23.61
N GLU A 320 4.73 -20.97 -23.79
CA GLU A 320 6.18 -20.79 -23.77
C GLU A 320 6.64 -19.93 -24.97
N GLY A 321 7.48 -18.92 -24.71
CA GLY A 321 7.99 -18.02 -25.74
C GLY A 321 7.12 -16.80 -26.05
N ASP A 322 5.93 -16.64 -25.45
CA ASP A 322 5.13 -15.42 -25.58
C ASP A 322 5.77 -14.26 -24.78
N VAL A 323 5.85 -13.08 -25.39
CA VAL A 323 6.24 -11.81 -24.73
C VAL A 323 5.43 -11.58 -23.46
N PHE A 324 4.16 -11.99 -23.46
CA PHE A 324 3.29 -11.95 -22.30
C PHE A 324 3.86 -12.70 -21.08
N ARG A 325 4.45 -13.88 -21.30
CA ARG A 325 5.08 -14.68 -20.24
C ARG A 325 6.27 -13.96 -19.64
N GLN A 326 7.12 -13.39 -20.50
CA GLN A 326 8.32 -12.68 -20.06
C GLN A 326 7.97 -11.41 -19.26
N GLN A 327 6.96 -10.66 -19.70
CA GLN A 327 6.43 -9.51 -18.95
C GLN A 327 5.95 -9.94 -17.56
N LEU A 328 5.17 -11.02 -17.50
CA LEU A 328 4.60 -11.51 -16.24
C LEU A 328 5.70 -12.00 -15.28
N LEU A 329 6.65 -12.80 -15.76
CA LEU A 329 7.78 -13.26 -14.94
C LEU A 329 8.63 -12.08 -14.42
N THR A 330 8.83 -11.07 -15.26
CA THR A 330 9.54 -9.85 -14.85
C THR A 330 8.79 -9.12 -13.75
N VAL A 331 7.45 -9.03 -13.83
CA VAL A 331 6.65 -8.49 -12.72
C VAL A 331 6.73 -9.39 -11.49
N LEU A 332 6.66 -10.71 -11.62
CA LEU A 332 6.56 -11.59 -10.45
C LEU A 332 7.83 -11.62 -9.62
N PHE A 333 8.96 -11.91 -10.27
CA PHE A 333 10.19 -12.20 -9.54
C PHE A 333 10.63 -11.08 -8.66
N SER A 334 10.32 -9.88 -9.12
CA SER A 334 10.68 -8.77 -8.34
C SER A 334 9.56 -8.53 -7.26
N HIS A 335 8.25 -8.71 -7.49
CA HIS A 335 7.18 -7.97 -6.76
C HIS A 335 7.21 -8.19 -5.23
N PRO A 336 7.01 -7.15 -4.38
CA PRO A 336 7.09 -7.33 -2.91
C PRO A 336 6.07 -8.32 -2.36
N PHE A 337 4.86 -8.39 -2.95
CA PHE A 337 3.85 -9.38 -2.58
C PHE A 337 4.17 -10.83 -2.99
N PHE A 338 5.16 -11.05 -3.85
CA PHE A 338 5.45 -12.39 -4.38
C PHE A 338 6.29 -13.17 -3.37
N ASN A 339 5.65 -14.13 -2.68
CA ASN A 339 6.20 -14.94 -1.60
C ASN A 339 7.39 -15.81 -2.06
N ALA A 340 8.37 -16.03 -1.17
CA ALA A 340 9.47 -16.97 -1.31
C ALA A 340 9.02 -18.38 -1.76
N ASP A 341 7.94 -18.95 -1.22
CA ASP A 341 7.47 -20.28 -1.63
C ASP A 341 7.02 -20.31 -3.10
N ALA A 342 6.32 -19.27 -3.55
CA ALA A 342 5.92 -19.12 -4.94
C ALA A 342 7.13 -18.87 -5.86
N ARG A 343 8.17 -18.16 -5.38
CA ARG A 343 9.45 -18.01 -6.09
C ARG A 343 10.14 -19.36 -6.28
N VAL A 344 10.14 -20.21 -5.26
CA VAL A 344 10.69 -21.57 -5.32
C VAL A 344 9.98 -22.39 -6.39
N GLU A 345 8.66 -22.30 -6.51
CA GLU A 345 7.90 -23.00 -7.55
C GLU A 345 8.31 -22.54 -8.96
N LEU A 346 8.47 -21.22 -9.19
CA LEU A 346 9.00 -20.71 -10.45
C LEU A 346 10.42 -21.20 -10.74
N ILE A 347 11.28 -21.31 -9.72
CA ILE A 347 12.64 -21.83 -9.89
C ILE A 347 12.60 -23.30 -10.31
N LYS A 348 11.80 -24.13 -9.61
CA LYS A 348 11.64 -25.57 -9.91
C LYS A 348 11.12 -25.80 -11.32
N SER A 349 10.23 -24.94 -11.81
CA SER A 349 9.72 -25.03 -13.18
C SER A 349 10.78 -24.79 -14.27
N GLY A 350 11.95 -24.23 -13.93
CA GLY A 350 13.02 -23.91 -14.89
C GLY A 350 12.75 -22.67 -15.76
N VAL A 351 11.57 -22.04 -15.60
CA VAL A 351 11.08 -20.95 -16.45
C VAL A 351 11.87 -19.66 -16.26
N TYR A 352 12.52 -19.49 -15.11
CA TYR A 352 13.44 -18.38 -14.85
C TYR A 352 14.58 -18.27 -15.87
N LYS A 353 14.97 -19.37 -16.53
CA LYS A 353 16.02 -19.37 -17.56
C LYS A 353 15.64 -18.52 -18.78
N GLN A 354 14.35 -18.31 -19.00
CA GLN A 354 13.79 -17.51 -20.09
C GLN A 354 13.77 -16.00 -19.79
N LEU A 355 14.14 -15.61 -18.56
CA LEU A 355 14.31 -14.20 -18.20
C LEU A 355 15.50 -13.59 -18.96
N PRO A 356 15.43 -12.29 -19.29
CA PRO A 356 16.56 -11.59 -19.87
C PRO A 356 17.74 -11.54 -18.90
N GLU A 357 18.95 -11.50 -19.45
CA GLU A 357 20.16 -11.28 -18.66
C GLU A 357 20.06 -9.97 -17.85
N GLY A 358 20.44 -10.05 -16.58
CA GLY A 358 20.36 -8.93 -15.64
C GLY A 358 20.25 -9.37 -14.19
N HIS A 359 20.16 -8.39 -13.29
CA HIS A 359 20.26 -8.59 -11.83
C HIS A 359 19.32 -9.68 -11.30
N TRP A 360 18.05 -9.71 -11.74
CA TRP A 360 17.11 -10.72 -11.27
C TRP A 360 17.42 -12.11 -11.79
N LYS A 361 17.84 -12.23 -13.06
CA LYS A 361 18.31 -13.53 -13.56
C LYS A 361 19.51 -14.01 -12.77
N ASP A 362 20.45 -13.12 -12.42
CA ASP A 362 21.60 -13.44 -11.58
C ASP A 362 21.19 -13.87 -10.16
N GLN A 363 20.29 -13.12 -9.52
CA GLN A 363 19.75 -13.46 -8.19
C GLN A 363 19.04 -14.81 -8.22
N ILE A 364 18.18 -15.04 -9.21
CA ILE A 364 17.43 -16.30 -9.34
C ILE A 364 18.38 -17.45 -9.68
N ASN A 365 19.41 -17.23 -10.49
CA ASN A 365 20.46 -18.22 -10.73
C ASN A 365 21.20 -18.57 -9.45
N LYS A 366 21.51 -17.60 -8.59
CA LYS A 366 22.09 -17.84 -7.25
C LYS A 366 21.15 -18.64 -6.36
N MET A 367 19.88 -18.26 -6.29
CA MET A 367 18.86 -19.00 -5.55
C MET A 367 18.73 -20.44 -6.07
N ALA A 368 18.66 -20.63 -7.39
CA ALA A 368 18.56 -21.95 -8.03
C ALA A 368 19.81 -22.81 -7.84
N ALA A 369 20.99 -22.20 -7.73
CA ALA A 369 22.23 -22.90 -7.42
C ALA A 369 22.24 -23.39 -5.97
N GLY A 370 21.84 -22.56 -5.01
CA GLY A 370 21.75 -22.93 -3.59
C GLY A 370 20.61 -23.90 -3.24
N MET A 371 19.72 -24.21 -4.18
CA MET A 371 18.68 -25.23 -4.04
C MET A 371 19.09 -26.63 -4.54
N LYS A 372 20.28 -26.75 -5.15
CA LYS A 372 20.83 -28.03 -5.64
C LYS A 372 21.71 -28.75 -4.61
N ASP A 373 21.98 -28.08 -3.49
CA ASP A 373 22.59 -28.62 -2.28
C ASP A 373 21.48 -28.99 -1.30
#